data_AF-A0AAV9UDL5-F1
#
_entry.id   AF-A0AAV9UDL5-F1
#
_cell.length_a   1.000
_cell.length_b   1.000
_cell.length_c   1.000
_cell.angle_alpha   90.00
_cell.angle_beta   90.00
_cell.angle_gamma   90.00
#
_symmetry.space_group_name_H-M   'P 1'
#
loop_
_entity.id
_entity.type
_entity.pdbx_description
1 polymer ?
#
loop_
_entity_poly.entity_id
_entity_poly.type
_entity_poly.pdbx_seq_one_letter_code
_entity_poly.pdbx_strand_id
1 'polypeptide(L)'
;MFFLYDLERTITLHPFYFGPHMREYLINKLLTDVEGTCTGRYYIICVLDAYNISMGKILPGSGLAEFTISYRAVVWRPFKGETVDGVVTAVSKLGFFANVGPLPVFVSTHLIPADVKFDPTSNPPQFSDNEGQVIEKGAHVRLKLVGTRSDVGKMSAIGSIKEDYLGFVIHVKYAGRYLLTNCLGVYKRRGRMVFVLSLFQPLITSQCPALTSPNLPSSHRTSPRVPQYACLHLCFQHGTLFLANEHS
;
A
#
# COMPACT_ATOMS: atom_id res chain seq x y z
N MET A 1 -1.04 -3.91 -13.04
CA MET A 1 0.43 -4.14 -13.08
C MET A 1 1.22 -2.87 -12.74
N PHE A 2 2.41 -3.00 -12.15
CA PHE A 2 3.31 -1.88 -11.79
C PHE A 2 4.36 -1.63 -12.88
N PHE A 3 4.69 -0.36 -13.09
CA PHE A 3 5.65 0.11 -14.08
C PHE A 3 6.54 1.20 -13.49
N LEU A 4 7.78 1.25 -13.96
CA LEU A 4 8.61 2.45 -13.83
C LEU A 4 8.43 3.27 -15.10
N TYR A 5 8.03 4.53 -14.94
CA TYR A 5 7.74 5.41 -16.06
C TYR A 5 8.34 6.79 -15.82
N ASP A 6 8.96 7.34 -16.85
CA ASP A 6 9.52 8.69 -16.82
C ASP A 6 8.42 9.66 -17.31
N LEU A 7 8.11 10.66 -16.49
CA LEU A 7 7.02 11.62 -16.68
C LEU A 7 7.55 13.04 -16.59
N GLU A 8 6.79 13.96 -17.18
CA GLU A 8 7.08 15.39 -17.10
C GLU A 8 5.88 16.13 -16.52
N ARG A 9 6.16 17.12 -15.67
CA ARG A 9 5.13 17.97 -15.06
C ARG A 9 5.58 19.42 -15.06
N THR A 10 4.69 20.30 -15.52
CA THR A 10 4.89 21.76 -15.48
C THR A 10 4.36 22.35 -14.17
N ILE A 11 5.19 23.07 -13.45
CA ILE A 11 4.83 23.71 -12.18
C ILE A 11 5.00 25.22 -12.33
N THR A 12 3.97 25.97 -11.94
CA THR A 12 4.04 27.43 -11.83
C THR A 12 4.46 27.84 -10.42
N LEU A 13 5.37 28.81 -10.35
CA LEU A 13 5.93 29.33 -9.12
C LEU A 13 5.75 30.85 -9.05
N HIS A 14 5.34 31.33 -7.88
CA HIS A 14 5.19 32.75 -7.60
C HIS A 14 6.56 33.41 -7.33
N PRO A 15 6.83 34.65 -7.80
CA PRO A 15 8.12 35.34 -7.61
C PRO A 15 8.62 35.45 -6.18
N PHE A 16 7.70 35.49 -5.21
CA PHE A 16 8.05 35.50 -3.78
C PHE A 16 8.93 34.31 -3.37
N TYR A 17 8.78 33.16 -4.03
CA TYR A 17 9.55 31.95 -3.73
C TYR A 17 10.87 31.86 -4.52
N PHE A 18 11.29 32.95 -5.19
CA PHE A 18 12.57 33.02 -5.89
C PHE A 18 13.70 33.26 -4.89
N GLY A 19 14.11 32.20 -4.19
CA GLY A 19 15.18 32.23 -3.22
C GLY A 19 16.17 31.07 -3.42
N PRO A 20 17.16 30.95 -2.52
CA PRO A 20 18.15 29.87 -2.57
C PRO A 20 17.52 28.47 -2.44
N HIS A 21 16.38 28.36 -1.77
CA HIS A 21 15.63 27.10 -1.55
C HIS A 21 14.57 26.80 -2.63
N MET A 22 14.63 27.48 -3.79
CA MET A 22 13.63 27.29 -4.86
C MET A 22 13.53 25.83 -5.32
N ARG A 23 14.66 25.13 -5.48
CA ARG A 23 14.67 23.74 -5.97
C ARG A 23 13.98 22.78 -5.01
N GLU A 24 14.24 22.92 -3.71
CA GLU A 24 13.61 22.12 -2.67
C GLU A 24 12.10 22.35 -2.66
N TYR A 25 11.67 23.60 -2.80
CA TYR A 25 10.26 23.95 -2.91
C TYR A 25 9.61 23.31 -4.15
N LEU A 26 10.26 23.36 -5.31
CA LEU A 26 9.77 22.73 -6.54
C LEU A 26 9.60 21.21 -6.40
N ILE A 27 10.55 20.54 -5.75
CA ILE A 27 10.46 19.09 -5.49
C ILE A 27 9.31 18.79 -4.53
N ASN A 28 9.19 19.50 -3.42
CA ASN A 28 8.10 19.28 -2.46
C ASN A 28 6.72 19.54 -3.08
N LYS A 29 6.63 20.55 -3.94
CA LYS A 29 5.42 20.86 -4.71
C LYS A 29 5.11 19.76 -5.72
N LEU A 30 6.12 19.26 -6.45
CA LEU A 30 5.98 18.13 -7.36
C LEU A 30 5.43 16.89 -6.65
N LEU A 31 6.03 16.51 -5.51
CA LEU A 31 5.60 15.34 -4.73
C LEU A 31 4.14 15.47 -4.31
N THR A 32 3.78 16.63 -3.75
CA THR A 32 2.41 16.90 -3.27
C THR A 32 1.38 16.87 -4.39
N ASP A 33 1.73 17.41 -5.57
CA ASP A 33 0.81 17.53 -6.70
C ASP A 33 0.66 16.23 -7.50
N VAL A 34 1.65 15.34 -7.44
CA VAL A 34 1.73 14.15 -8.31
C VAL A 34 1.42 12.85 -7.57
N GLU A 35 1.86 12.70 -6.32
CA GLU A 35 1.65 11.46 -5.58
C GLU A 35 0.18 11.22 -5.28
N GLY A 36 -0.29 9.99 -5.53
CA GLY A 36 -1.69 9.61 -5.35
C GLY A 36 -2.64 10.12 -6.44
N THR A 37 -2.15 10.85 -7.44
CA THR A 37 -3.00 11.30 -8.56
C THR A 37 -3.34 10.18 -9.55
N CYS A 38 -4.50 10.33 -10.19
CA CYS A 38 -4.97 9.44 -11.24
C CYS A 38 -5.20 10.23 -12.53
N THR A 39 -4.44 9.90 -13.58
CA THR A 39 -4.58 10.51 -14.92
C THR A 39 -5.69 9.81 -15.75
N GLY A 40 -6.55 9.03 -15.09
CA GLY A 40 -7.60 8.20 -15.72
C GLY A 40 -7.08 6.92 -16.39
N ARG A 41 -5.81 6.89 -16.83
CA ARG A 41 -5.17 5.70 -17.41
C ARG A 41 -4.38 4.87 -16.41
N TYR A 42 -3.82 5.53 -15.40
CA TYR A 42 -2.94 4.93 -14.42
C TYR A 42 -2.92 5.79 -13.14
N TYR A 43 -2.47 5.17 -12.06
CA TYR A 43 -2.23 5.80 -10.77
C TYR A 43 -0.74 6.04 -10.57
N ILE A 44 -0.39 7.20 -10.05
CA ILE A 44 0.98 7.50 -9.64
C ILE A 44 1.09 7.21 -8.14
N ILE A 45 1.90 6.21 -7.78
CA ILE A 45 2.01 5.75 -6.38
C ILE A 45 3.05 6.57 -5.63
N CYS A 46 4.25 6.64 -6.20
CA CYS A 46 5.38 7.30 -5.55
C CYS A 46 6.37 7.77 -6.61
N VAL A 47 6.95 8.94 -6.39
CA VAL A 47 8.05 9.47 -7.19
C VAL A 47 9.37 8.94 -6.63
N LEU A 48 10.20 8.35 -7.48
CA LEU A 48 11.50 7.80 -7.08
C LEU A 48 12.60 8.87 -7.09
N ASP A 49 12.69 9.61 -8.19
CA ASP A 49 13.74 10.60 -8.40
C ASP A 49 13.28 11.71 -9.34
N ALA A 50 13.74 12.92 -9.07
CA ALA A 50 13.53 14.11 -9.89
C ALA A 50 14.90 14.62 -10.36
N TYR A 51 15.29 14.24 -11.58
CA TYR A 51 16.66 14.44 -12.06
C TYR A 51 16.83 15.66 -12.97
N ASN A 52 15.76 16.12 -13.64
CA ASN A 52 15.86 17.23 -14.58
C ASN A 52 14.85 18.35 -14.25
N ILE A 53 15.36 19.52 -13.88
CA ILE A 53 14.58 20.74 -13.70
C ILE A 53 14.99 21.71 -14.82
N SER A 54 14.08 21.97 -15.74
CA SER A 54 14.31 22.90 -16.84
C SER A 54 14.53 24.33 -16.34
N MET A 55 15.20 25.17 -17.13
CA MET A 55 15.25 26.62 -16.86
C MET A 55 13.84 27.21 -16.79
N GLY A 56 13.58 28.02 -15.76
CA GLY A 56 12.28 28.65 -15.54
C GLY A 56 11.94 29.67 -16.63
N LYS A 57 10.76 29.54 -17.24
CA LYS A 57 10.24 30.49 -18.22
C LYS A 57 9.29 31.46 -17.53
N ILE A 58 9.55 32.75 -17.62
CA ILE A 58 8.66 33.77 -17.04
C ILE A 58 7.47 33.97 -17.97
N LEU A 59 6.27 33.80 -17.44
CA LEU A 59 5.02 34.05 -18.16
C LEU A 59 4.79 35.57 -18.29
N PRO A 60 4.65 36.11 -19.51
CA PRO A 60 4.40 37.53 -19.71
C PRO A 60 3.04 37.92 -19.11
N GLY A 61 2.98 39.08 -18.47
CA GLY A 61 1.76 39.63 -17.86
C GLY A 61 1.53 39.23 -16.40
N SER A 62 1.75 37.97 -16.03
CA SER A 62 1.54 37.51 -14.63
C SER A 62 2.82 37.52 -13.79
N GLY A 63 4.00 37.54 -14.40
CA GLY A 63 5.29 37.49 -13.70
C GLY A 63 5.61 36.14 -13.03
N LEU A 64 4.74 35.13 -13.13
CA LEU A 64 4.96 33.78 -12.64
C LEU A 64 6.06 33.08 -13.47
N ALA A 65 6.85 32.22 -12.83
CA ALA A 65 7.78 31.34 -13.54
C ALA A 65 7.19 29.94 -13.70
N GLU A 66 7.30 29.39 -14.90
CA GLU A 66 6.96 28.02 -15.23
C GLU A 66 8.22 27.15 -15.32
N PHE A 67 8.22 26.03 -14.59
CA PHE A 67 9.29 25.04 -14.60
C PHE A 67 8.74 23.71 -15.10
N THR A 68 9.42 23.09 -16.07
CA THR A 68 9.15 21.71 -16.48
C THR A 68 10.10 20.80 -15.73
N ILE A 69 9.56 19.83 -14.98
CA ILE A 69 10.35 18.87 -14.22
C ILE A 69 10.11 17.48 -14.79
N SER A 70 11.18 16.81 -15.20
CA SER A 70 11.16 15.40 -15.60
C SER A 70 11.56 14.54 -14.41
N TYR A 71 10.73 13.56 -14.09
CA TYR A 71 10.87 12.69 -12.92
C TYR A 71 10.53 11.25 -13.26
N ARG A 72 11.05 10.33 -12.46
CA ARG A 72 10.74 8.90 -12.55
C ARG A 72 9.76 8.53 -11.45
N ALA A 73 8.66 7.88 -11.82
CA ALA A 73 7.66 7.44 -10.85
C ALA A 73 7.31 5.95 -11.01
N VAL A 74 6.91 5.36 -9.89
CA VAL A 74 6.22 4.07 -9.86
C VAL A 74 4.76 4.32 -10.21
N VAL A 75 4.35 3.79 -11.34
CA VAL A 75 3.01 3.92 -11.89
C VAL A 75 2.32 2.57 -11.81
N TRP A 76 1.06 2.56 -11.39
CA TRP A 76 0.23 1.37 -11.41
C TRP A 76 -0.91 1.51 -12.41
N ARG A 77 -0.96 0.58 -13.35
CA ARG A 77 -1.95 0.54 -14.43
C ARG A 77 -2.61 -0.83 -14.46
N PRO A 78 -3.93 -0.93 -14.20
CA PRO A 78 -4.67 -2.15 -14.37
C PRO A 78 -4.95 -2.42 -15.86
N PHE A 79 -4.90 -3.70 -16.25
CA PHE A 79 -5.30 -4.14 -17.59
C PHE A 79 -6.57 -4.95 -17.56
N LYS A 80 -7.32 -4.91 -18.67
CA LYS A 80 -8.42 -5.84 -18.90
C LYS A 80 -7.83 -7.22 -19.12
N GLY A 81 -8.39 -8.22 -18.44
CA GLY A 81 -7.92 -9.60 -18.40
C GLY A 81 -6.85 -9.90 -17.35
N GLU A 82 -6.39 -8.91 -16.59
CA GLU A 82 -5.40 -9.12 -15.52
C GLU A 82 -6.07 -9.78 -14.31
N THR A 83 -5.45 -10.84 -13.79
CA THR A 83 -5.84 -11.47 -12.51
C THR A 83 -5.13 -10.76 -11.37
N VAL A 84 -5.89 -10.26 -10.42
CA VAL A 84 -5.41 -9.48 -9.27
C VAL A 84 -6.03 -9.97 -7.98
N ASP A 85 -5.28 -9.87 -6.91
CA ASP A 85 -5.76 -10.17 -5.56
C ASP A 85 -6.23 -8.87 -4.90
N GLY A 86 -7.40 -8.92 -4.26
CA GLY A 86 -8.03 -7.78 -3.61
C GLY A 86 -8.61 -8.13 -2.26
N VAL A 87 -8.90 -7.10 -1.45
CA VAL A 87 -9.53 -7.25 -0.15
C VAL A 87 -10.97 -6.78 -0.24
N VAL A 88 -11.92 -7.63 0.18
CA VAL A 88 -13.34 -7.29 0.17
C VAL A 88 -13.64 -6.21 1.21
N THR A 89 -14.26 -5.12 0.79
CA THR A 89 -14.61 -3.99 1.66
C THR A 89 -16.06 -3.99 2.09
N ALA A 90 -16.96 -4.36 1.19
CA ALA A 90 -18.39 -4.42 1.44
C ALA A 90 -19.05 -5.50 0.60
N VAL A 91 -20.04 -6.16 1.18
CA VAL A 91 -20.83 -7.23 0.54
C VAL A 91 -22.28 -6.75 0.44
N SER A 92 -22.89 -6.95 -0.72
CA SER A 92 -24.28 -6.55 -1.01
C SER A 92 -24.99 -7.66 -1.80
N LYS A 93 -26.32 -7.58 -1.88
CA LYS A 93 -27.14 -8.53 -2.65
C LYS A 93 -26.83 -8.47 -4.16
N LEU A 94 -26.42 -7.30 -4.67
CA LEU A 94 -26.07 -7.12 -6.09
C LEU A 94 -24.65 -7.59 -6.43
N GLY A 95 -23.84 -7.90 -5.42
CA GLY A 95 -22.43 -8.23 -5.58
C GLY A 95 -21.58 -7.73 -4.40
N PHE A 96 -20.26 -7.82 -4.53
CA PHE A 96 -19.33 -7.33 -3.52
C PHE A 96 -18.35 -6.31 -4.10
N PHE A 97 -17.87 -5.44 -3.23
CA PHE A 97 -16.83 -4.47 -3.50
C PHE A 97 -15.51 -5.00 -2.95
N ALA A 98 -14.48 -5.01 -3.77
CA ALA A 98 -13.13 -5.36 -3.40
C ALA A 98 -12.18 -4.22 -3.77
N ASN A 99 -11.23 -3.91 -2.89
CA ASN A 99 -10.18 -2.94 -3.16
C ASN A 99 -8.91 -3.66 -3.58
N VAL A 100 -8.38 -3.28 -4.74
CA VAL A 100 -7.08 -3.70 -5.26
C VAL A 100 -6.17 -2.49 -5.21
N GLY A 101 -5.46 -2.31 -4.09
CA GLY A 101 -4.69 -1.10 -3.83
C GLY A 101 -5.59 0.16 -3.88
N PRO A 102 -5.33 1.13 -4.79
CA PRO A 102 -6.15 2.33 -4.94
C PRO A 102 -7.39 2.13 -5.84
N LEU A 103 -7.56 0.96 -6.47
CA LEU A 103 -8.66 0.68 -7.39
C LEU A 103 -9.82 -0.03 -6.69
N PRO A 104 -11.00 0.60 -6.59
CA PRO A 104 -12.22 -0.11 -6.26
C PRO A 104 -12.68 -0.97 -7.44
N VAL A 105 -12.86 -2.26 -7.16
CA VAL A 105 -13.39 -3.25 -8.09
C VAL A 105 -14.76 -3.70 -7.60
N PHE A 106 -15.73 -3.70 -8.50
CA PHE A 106 -17.06 -4.22 -8.25
C PHE A 106 -17.25 -5.54 -9.00
N VAL A 107 -17.72 -6.57 -8.29
CA VAL A 107 -18.07 -7.87 -8.87
C VAL A 107 -19.58 -8.05 -8.72
N SER A 108 -20.29 -8.08 -9.84
CA SER A 108 -21.75 -8.30 -9.86
C SER A 108 -22.08 -9.78 -9.64
N THR A 109 -23.24 -10.09 -9.06
CA THR A 109 -23.74 -11.47 -8.91
C THR A 109 -23.76 -12.29 -10.19
N HIS A 110 -23.97 -11.68 -11.36
CA HIS A 110 -23.94 -12.39 -12.63
C HIS A 110 -22.53 -12.87 -13.04
N LEU A 111 -21.49 -12.29 -12.44
CA LEU A 111 -20.08 -12.61 -12.65
C LEU A 111 -19.50 -13.49 -11.54
N ILE A 112 -20.36 -13.97 -10.63
CA ILE A 112 -20.08 -14.93 -9.56
C ILE A 112 -20.61 -16.31 -10.02
N PRO A 113 -19.92 -17.43 -9.72
CA PRO A 113 -20.46 -18.77 -9.98
C PRO A 113 -21.79 -19.00 -9.24
N ALA A 114 -22.68 -19.81 -9.81
CA ALA A 114 -24.04 -19.98 -9.29
C ALA A 114 -24.10 -20.74 -7.94
N ASP A 115 -23.01 -21.41 -7.58
CA ASP A 115 -22.89 -22.22 -6.37
C ASP A 115 -22.76 -21.32 -5.12
N VAL A 116 -22.09 -20.18 -5.26
CA VAL A 116 -21.88 -19.20 -4.20
C VAL A 116 -23.14 -18.34 -4.02
N LYS A 117 -23.87 -18.55 -2.92
CA LYS A 117 -25.11 -17.82 -2.61
C LYS A 117 -24.88 -16.71 -1.60
N PHE A 118 -25.68 -15.64 -1.76
CA PHE A 118 -25.72 -14.55 -0.80
C PHE A 118 -26.55 -14.96 0.42
N ASP A 119 -25.95 -14.91 1.60
CA ASP A 119 -26.65 -15.09 2.86
C ASP A 119 -26.82 -13.73 3.57
N PRO A 120 -28.06 -13.20 3.67
CA PRO A 120 -28.33 -11.96 4.41
C PRO A 120 -28.43 -12.16 5.92
N THR A 121 -28.51 -13.41 6.41
CA THR A 121 -28.73 -13.69 7.84
C THR A 121 -27.44 -13.64 8.64
N SER A 122 -26.29 -13.82 7.99
CA SER A 122 -24.99 -13.67 8.61
C SER A 122 -24.68 -12.19 8.92
N ASN A 123 -24.06 -11.95 10.08
CA ASN A 123 -23.55 -10.62 10.44
C ASN A 123 -22.04 -10.73 10.69
N PRO A 124 -21.17 -10.32 9.74
CA PRO A 124 -21.44 -9.52 8.54
C PRO A 124 -22.10 -10.30 7.37
N PRO A 125 -22.76 -9.61 6.41
CA PRO A 125 -23.31 -10.25 5.21
C PRO A 125 -22.21 -10.96 4.42
N GLN A 126 -22.48 -12.20 4.00
CA GLN A 126 -21.47 -13.03 3.35
C GLN A 126 -22.00 -13.71 2.09
N PHE A 127 -21.08 -14.04 1.20
CA PHE A 127 -21.32 -15.00 0.12
C PHE A 127 -20.68 -16.32 0.53
N SER A 128 -21.49 -17.37 0.65
CA SER A 128 -21.02 -18.69 1.06
C SER A 128 -21.42 -19.74 0.03
N ASP A 129 -20.46 -20.57 -0.33
CA ASP A 129 -20.74 -21.91 -0.84
C ASP A 129 -20.57 -22.86 0.34
N ASN A 130 -21.60 -23.62 0.71
CA ASN A 130 -21.67 -24.39 1.97
C ASN A 130 -20.56 -25.45 2.15
N GLU A 131 -19.65 -25.54 1.19
CA GLU A 131 -18.51 -26.44 1.10
C GLU A 131 -17.19 -25.82 1.61
N GLY A 132 -17.15 -24.50 1.87
CA GLY A 132 -16.03 -23.85 2.59
C GLY A 132 -15.54 -22.51 2.04
N GLN A 133 -16.06 -22.05 0.90
CA GLN A 133 -15.73 -20.73 0.36
C GLN A 133 -16.63 -19.67 1.00
N VAL A 134 -16.07 -18.86 1.91
CA VAL A 134 -16.77 -17.76 2.57
C VAL A 134 -16.13 -16.43 2.19
N ILE A 135 -16.88 -15.60 1.48
CA ILE A 135 -16.49 -14.24 1.10
C ILE A 135 -17.21 -13.27 2.03
N GLU A 136 -16.49 -12.83 3.05
CA GLU A 136 -16.94 -11.82 4.01
C GLU A 136 -16.14 -10.51 3.84
N LYS A 137 -16.53 -9.48 4.60
CA LYS A 137 -15.75 -8.24 4.68
C LYS A 137 -14.36 -8.53 5.25
N GLY A 138 -13.32 -8.18 4.51
CA GLY A 138 -11.92 -8.42 4.87
C GLY A 138 -11.33 -9.70 4.28
N ALA A 139 -12.15 -10.53 3.61
CA ALA A 139 -11.65 -11.70 2.90
C ALA A 139 -10.74 -11.30 1.73
N HIS A 140 -9.71 -12.11 1.48
CA HIS A 140 -8.85 -12.00 0.31
C HIS A 140 -9.46 -12.77 -0.85
N VAL A 141 -9.68 -12.08 -1.96
CA VAL A 141 -10.30 -12.66 -3.16
C VAL A 141 -9.40 -12.41 -4.36
N ARG A 142 -9.17 -13.47 -5.12
CA ARG A 142 -8.55 -13.41 -6.43
C ARG A 142 -9.62 -13.21 -7.47
N LEU A 143 -9.49 -12.15 -8.27
CA LEU A 143 -10.47 -11.75 -9.27
C LEU A 143 -9.77 -11.37 -10.56
N LYS A 144 -10.48 -11.54 -11.68
CA LYS A 144 -10.00 -11.09 -13.00
C LYS A 144 -10.71 -9.82 -13.41
N LEU A 145 -9.95 -8.82 -13.84
CA LEU A 145 -10.52 -7.55 -14.30
C LEU A 145 -11.12 -7.73 -15.69
N VAL A 146 -12.43 -7.53 -15.84
CA VAL A 146 -13.12 -7.62 -17.15
C VAL A 146 -13.07 -6.27 -17.86
N GLY A 147 -13.27 -5.19 -17.11
CA GLY A 147 -13.33 -3.84 -17.66
C GLY A 147 -12.92 -2.79 -16.65
N THR A 148 -12.22 -1.75 -17.13
CA THR A 148 -11.87 -0.58 -16.35
C THR A 148 -12.69 0.61 -16.85
N ARG A 149 -13.33 1.33 -15.93
CA ARG A 149 -13.99 2.60 -16.17
C ARG A 149 -13.15 3.71 -15.54
N SER A 150 -12.62 4.58 -16.38
CA SER A 150 -11.91 5.78 -15.95
C SER A 150 -12.91 6.91 -15.73
N ASP A 151 -12.93 7.49 -14.54
CA ASP A 151 -13.60 8.75 -14.24
C ASP A 151 -12.55 9.82 -13.85
N VAL A 152 -12.94 11.08 -13.80
CA VAL A 152 -12.02 12.17 -13.45
C VAL A 152 -11.57 12.02 -11.99
N GLY A 153 -10.29 11.70 -11.78
CA GLY A 153 -9.68 11.56 -10.45
C GLY A 153 -9.84 10.18 -9.80
N LYS A 154 -10.74 9.31 -10.28
CA LYS A 154 -10.89 7.93 -9.77
C LYS A 154 -11.11 6.96 -10.92
N MET A 155 -10.46 5.80 -10.85
CA MET A 155 -10.75 4.68 -11.72
C MET A 155 -11.54 3.65 -10.93
N SER A 156 -12.49 2.99 -11.58
CA SER A 156 -13.21 1.84 -11.04
C SER A 156 -13.11 0.71 -12.03
N ALA A 157 -13.14 -0.53 -11.55
CA ALA A 157 -13.15 -1.68 -12.45
C ALA A 157 -14.29 -2.64 -12.13
N ILE A 158 -14.63 -3.44 -13.12
CA ILE A 158 -15.55 -4.56 -13.02
C ILE A 158 -14.70 -5.82 -13.04
N GLY A 159 -14.86 -6.64 -12.00
CA GLY A 159 -14.19 -7.92 -11.87
C GLY A 159 -15.13 -9.09 -12.09
N SER A 160 -14.57 -10.26 -12.41
CA SER A 160 -15.29 -11.54 -12.42
C SER A 160 -14.50 -12.58 -11.63
N ILE A 161 -15.24 -13.52 -11.03
CA ILE A 161 -14.71 -14.71 -10.35
C ILE A 161 -15.28 -16.01 -10.93
N LYS A 162 -15.89 -15.95 -12.12
CA LYS A 162 -16.56 -17.10 -12.76
C LYS A 162 -15.58 -18.10 -13.40
N GLU A 163 -14.35 -17.68 -13.65
CA GLU A 163 -13.33 -18.53 -14.27
C GLU A 163 -12.63 -19.42 -13.22
N ASP A 164 -11.97 -20.47 -13.69
CA ASP A 164 -11.26 -21.42 -12.84
C ASP A 164 -10.12 -20.75 -12.06
N TYR A 165 -9.87 -21.23 -10.84
CA TYR A 165 -8.85 -20.72 -9.91
C TYR A 165 -9.05 -19.26 -9.42
N LEU A 166 -10.20 -18.66 -9.72
CA LEU A 166 -10.63 -17.39 -9.13
C LEU A 166 -11.49 -17.65 -7.88
N GLY A 167 -11.56 -16.66 -6.99
CA GLY A 167 -12.37 -16.75 -5.77
C GLY A 167 -11.57 -16.55 -4.49
N PHE A 168 -12.02 -17.18 -3.41
CA PHE A 168 -11.44 -17.02 -2.09
C PHE A 168 -10.02 -17.59 -2.04
N VAL A 169 -9.09 -16.78 -1.55
CA VAL A 169 -7.72 -17.22 -1.31
C VAL A 169 -7.56 -17.46 0.18
N ILE A 170 -7.30 -18.72 0.56
CA ILE A 170 -6.90 -19.06 1.92
C ILE A 170 -5.50 -18.50 2.13
N HIS A 171 -5.41 -17.32 2.74
CA HIS A 171 -4.17 -16.92 3.38
C HIS A 171 -4.01 -17.77 4.64
N VAL A 172 -3.16 -18.79 4.57
CA VAL A 172 -2.59 -19.40 5.77
C VAL A 172 -1.78 -18.31 6.45
N LYS A 173 -2.41 -17.61 7.39
CA LYS A 173 -1.67 -16.87 8.40
C LYS A 173 -0.84 -17.93 9.10
N TYR A 174 0.46 -17.98 8.83
CA TYR A 174 1.42 -18.64 9.72
C TYR A 174 1.36 -17.85 11.04
N ALA A 175 0.35 -18.16 11.85
CA ALA A 175 0.29 -17.77 13.24
C ALA A 175 1.54 -18.37 13.88
N GLY A 176 2.40 -17.49 14.41
CA GLY A 176 3.73 -17.82 14.86
C GLY A 176 3.80 -19.11 15.67
N ARG A 177 4.41 -20.13 15.08
CA ARG A 177 5.27 -21.07 15.79
C ARG A 177 6.62 -21.03 15.10
N TYR A 178 7.55 -20.39 15.81
CA TYR A 178 9.00 -20.40 15.66
C TYR A 178 9.56 -21.28 14.53
N LEU A 179 10.06 -20.64 13.49
CA LEU A 179 11.23 -21.14 12.76
C LEU A 179 12.18 -19.95 12.58
N LEU A 180 13.12 -19.87 13.53
CA LEU A 180 14.34 -19.10 13.43
C LEU A 180 15.10 -19.60 12.19
N THR A 181 14.96 -18.89 11.07
CA THR A 181 15.90 -19.03 9.95
C THR A 181 16.32 -17.63 9.51
N ASN A 182 17.48 -17.23 10.03
CA ASN A 182 18.40 -16.20 9.54
C ASN A 182 17.89 -15.30 8.41
N CYS A 183 17.29 -14.16 8.79
CA CYS A 183 17.14 -13.04 7.88
C CYS A 183 18.35 -12.11 8.05
N LEU A 184 19.23 -12.08 7.05
CA LEU A 184 20.18 -10.98 6.86
C LEU A 184 19.39 -9.70 6.60
N GLY A 185 19.29 -8.84 7.60
CA GLY A 185 18.72 -7.49 7.47
C GLY A 185 19.78 -6.51 6.99
N VAL A 186 19.54 -5.87 5.84
CA VAL A 186 20.29 -4.69 5.39
C VAL A 186 19.55 -3.45 5.86
N TYR A 187 20.18 -2.65 6.74
CA TYR A 187 19.63 -1.40 7.24
C TYR A 187 20.46 -0.20 6.74
N LYS A 188 19.82 0.82 6.17
CA LYS A 188 20.46 2.05 5.68
C LYS A 188 20.26 3.17 6.70
N ARG A 189 21.34 3.60 7.37
CA ARG A 189 21.36 4.81 8.21
C ARG A 189 22.47 5.74 7.72
N ARG A 190 22.12 6.99 7.40
CA ARG A 190 23.05 8.09 7.04
C ARG A 190 24.25 7.67 6.16
N GLY A 191 23.98 7.27 4.93
CA GLY A 191 25.00 7.25 3.87
C GLY A 191 26.10 6.16 3.92
N ARG A 192 26.09 5.20 4.85
CA ARG A 192 26.99 4.02 4.82
C ARG A 192 26.26 2.73 5.22
N MET A 193 26.64 1.62 4.57
CA MET A 193 26.08 0.28 4.73
C MET A 193 26.93 -0.51 5.75
N VAL A 194 26.31 -1.12 6.76
CA VAL A 194 27.00 -1.96 7.76
C VAL A 194 26.30 -3.32 7.82
N PHE A 195 27.06 -4.40 7.64
CA PHE A 195 26.60 -5.79 7.77
C PHE A 195 26.90 -6.29 9.18
N VAL A 196 25.88 -6.79 9.90
CA VAL A 196 26.07 -7.48 11.18
C VAL A 196 25.70 -8.95 10.97
N LEU A 197 26.70 -9.83 11.06
CA LEU A 197 26.53 -11.27 11.05
C LEU A 197 26.69 -11.74 12.52
N SER A 198 25.62 -12.10 13.20
CA SER A 198 25.71 -12.75 14.52
C SER A 198 25.36 -14.23 14.39
N LEU A 199 26.38 -15.07 14.33
CA LEU A 199 26.30 -16.50 14.63
C LEU A 199 26.26 -16.66 16.17
N PHE A 200 25.34 -17.45 16.73
CA PHE A 200 25.65 -18.51 17.70
C PHE A 200 24.39 -19.29 18.19
N GLN A 201 24.63 -20.57 18.48
CA GLN A 201 23.72 -21.73 18.66
C GLN A 201 22.75 -21.73 19.87
N PRO A 202 21.75 -22.64 19.87
CA PRO A 202 20.78 -22.83 20.96
C PRO A 202 21.31 -23.78 22.05
N LEU A 203 20.91 -23.56 23.30
CA LEU A 203 21.02 -24.54 24.37
C LEU A 203 19.68 -24.70 25.10
N ILE A 204 19.40 -25.96 25.39
CA ILE A 204 18.14 -26.59 25.76
C ILE A 204 17.96 -26.57 27.30
N THR A 205 16.70 -26.65 27.72
CA THR A 205 16.16 -27.19 28.99
C THR A 205 16.27 -26.45 30.33
N SER A 206 15.07 -26.27 30.90
CA SER A 206 14.62 -26.74 32.22
C SER A 206 14.40 -25.71 33.34
N GLN A 207 13.20 -25.85 33.91
CA GLN A 207 12.78 -25.59 35.30
C GLN A 207 12.47 -24.15 35.75
N CYS A 208 11.19 -23.94 36.06
CA CYS A 208 10.72 -23.08 37.16
C CYS A 208 11.35 -23.54 38.49
N PRO A 209 11.58 -22.65 39.47
CA PRO A 209 10.52 -22.38 40.44
C PRO A 209 10.41 -20.91 40.91
N ALA A 210 9.28 -20.64 41.57
CA ALA A 210 8.88 -19.39 42.22
C ALA A 210 9.84 -18.92 43.32
N LEU A 211 9.82 -17.61 43.65
CA LEU A 211 9.92 -17.06 45.02
C LEU A 211 9.75 -15.51 45.06
N THR A 212 8.75 -15.07 45.84
CA THR A 212 8.67 -13.91 46.76
C THR A 212 8.99 -12.46 46.32
N SER A 213 8.01 -11.56 46.56
CA SER A 213 8.15 -10.11 46.85
C SER A 213 8.72 -9.89 48.29
N PRO A 214 9.06 -8.68 48.82
CA PRO A 214 8.46 -7.34 48.56
C PRO A 214 9.39 -6.09 48.66
N ASN A 215 8.77 -4.91 48.43
CA ASN A 215 9.04 -3.55 48.97
C ASN A 215 9.38 -2.40 47.96
N LEU A 216 8.48 -1.41 47.97
CA LEU A 216 8.55 -0.01 47.49
C LEU A 216 9.46 0.86 48.41
N PRO A 217 9.80 2.17 48.17
CA PRO A 217 8.96 3.18 47.50
C PRO A 217 9.61 4.33 46.65
N SER A 218 8.73 4.97 45.86
CA SER A 218 8.60 6.40 45.48
C SER A 218 9.83 7.27 45.08
N SER A 219 9.81 7.79 43.84
CA SER A 219 9.87 9.26 43.59
C SER A 219 9.54 9.66 42.14
N HIS A 220 9.10 10.91 42.03
CA HIS A 220 8.47 11.66 40.93
C HIS A 220 9.05 11.55 39.50
N ARG A 221 8.14 11.21 38.56
CA ARG A 221 7.71 11.97 37.36
C ARG A 221 8.72 12.99 36.78
N THR A 222 9.30 12.67 35.63
CA THR A 222 9.42 13.57 34.45
C THR A 222 9.61 12.73 33.17
N SER A 223 8.72 12.92 32.20
CA SER A 223 8.78 12.33 30.86
C SER A 223 9.72 13.12 29.94
N PRO A 224 10.55 12.48 29.11
CA PRO A 224 10.97 13.08 27.85
C PRO A 224 10.12 12.51 26.71
N ARG A 225 9.42 13.41 25.99
CA ARG A 225 8.74 13.13 24.73
C ARG A 225 9.78 12.67 23.71
N VAL A 226 9.68 11.42 23.24
CA VAL A 226 10.40 10.92 22.06
C VAL A 226 9.52 11.20 20.84
N PRO A 227 10.06 11.68 19.71
CA PRO A 227 9.26 11.98 18.53
C PRO A 227 8.73 10.70 17.90
N GLN A 228 7.44 10.69 17.54
CA GLN A 228 6.84 9.65 16.71
C GLN A 228 7.45 9.74 15.30
N TYR A 229 8.34 8.81 14.97
CA TYR A 229 8.69 8.52 13.59
C TYR A 229 8.00 7.21 13.21
N ALA A 230 7.11 7.28 12.23
CA ALA A 230 6.47 6.11 11.64
C ALA A 230 7.56 5.20 11.06
N CYS A 231 7.70 4.01 11.65
CA CYS A 231 8.60 2.98 11.16
C CYS A 231 7.88 2.28 10.01
N LEU A 232 8.17 2.69 8.76
CA LEU A 232 7.70 1.96 7.58
C LEU A 232 8.41 0.60 7.53
N HIS A 233 7.75 -0.43 8.03
CA HIS A 233 8.15 -1.82 7.83
C HIS A 233 7.77 -2.25 6.41
N LEU A 234 8.72 -2.13 5.48
CA LEU A 234 8.63 -2.76 4.16
C LEU A 234 8.98 -4.25 4.31
N CYS A 235 7.96 -5.10 4.37
CA CYS A 235 8.14 -6.55 4.37
C CYS A 235 8.05 -7.06 2.91
N PHE A 236 9.16 -7.53 2.36
CA PHE A 236 9.21 -8.18 1.05
C PHE A 236 8.88 -9.67 1.24
N GLN A 237 7.70 -10.11 0.78
CA GLN A 237 7.42 -11.53 0.55
C GLN A 237 6.84 -11.72 -0.85
N HIS A 238 7.50 -12.59 -1.64
CA HIS A 238 7.11 -12.98 -3.00
C HIS A 238 6.86 -11.83 -3.99
N GLY A 239 7.81 -10.90 -4.11
CA GLY A 239 7.85 -9.95 -5.23
C GLY A 239 6.69 -8.94 -5.30
N THR A 240 5.90 -8.77 -4.23
CA THR A 240 4.76 -7.85 -4.19
C THR A 240 4.89 -6.88 -3.01
N LEU A 241 4.71 -5.58 -3.28
CA LEU A 241 4.89 -4.51 -2.29
C LEU A 241 3.57 -4.24 -1.55
N PHE A 242 3.53 -4.47 -0.23
CA PHE A 242 2.39 -4.13 0.62
C PHE A 242 2.68 -2.83 1.39
N LEU A 243 1.76 -1.85 1.30
CA LEU A 243 1.69 -0.72 2.21
C LEU A 243 0.78 -1.11 3.39
N ALA A 244 1.36 -1.35 4.55
CA ALA A 244 0.60 -1.45 5.80
C ALA A 244 0.33 -0.03 6.31
N ASN A 245 -0.94 0.36 6.36
CA ASN A 245 -1.37 1.57 7.05
C ASN A 245 -1.88 1.13 8.43
N GLU A 246 -1.05 1.25 9.46
CA GLU A 246 -1.49 1.09 10.85
C GLU A 246 -2.12 2.42 11.29
N HIS A 247 -3.46 2.48 11.26
CA HIS A 247 -4.18 3.48 12.03
C HIS A 247 -5.12 2.76 13.01
N SER A 248 -4.68 2.78 14.27
CA SER A 248 -5.52 2.79 15.48
C SER A 248 -6.43 4.01 15.51
#